data_AF-A0A3D4BA32-F1
#
_entry.id   AF-A0A3D4BA32-F1
#
_cell.length_a   1.000
_cell.length_b   1.000
_cell.length_c   1.000
_cell.angle_alpha   90.00
_cell.angle_beta   90.00
_cell.angle_gamma   90.00
#
_symmetry.space_group_name_H-M   'P 1'
#
loop_
_entity.id
_entity.type
_entity.pdbx_description
1 polymer ?
#
loop_
_entity_poly.entity_id
_entity_poly.type
_entity_poly.pdbx_seq_one_letter_code
_entity_poly.pdbx_strand_id
1 'polypeptide(L)' 'MMNRYTPVIITVLLCIITPAHATFELVPAGARPLGMAGAYIAVADDAHSPFLNPAGMSQLR' A
#
# COMPACT_ATOMS: atom_id res chain seq x y z
N MET A 1 -11.65 -6.61 -41.99
CA MET A 1 -12.53 -5.77 -41.14
C MET A 1 -12.35 -6.22 -39.69
N MET A 2 -11.83 -5.35 -38.82
CA MET A 2 -11.59 -5.68 -37.41
C MET A 2 -12.94 -5.80 -36.67
N ASN A 3 -13.10 -6.77 -35.78
CA ASN A 3 -14.31 -6.93 -34.99
C ASN A 3 -14.45 -5.78 -33.97
N ARG A 4 -15.68 -5.31 -33.71
CA ARG A 4 -15.94 -4.16 -32.82
C ARG A 4 -15.43 -4.36 -31.38
N TYR A 5 -15.23 -5.61 -30.97
CA TYR A 5 -14.73 -5.96 -29.64
C TYR A 5 -13.21 -6.10 -29.55
N THR A 6 -12.52 -6.22 -30.68
CA THR A 6 -11.06 -6.37 -30.70
C THR A 6 -10.31 -5.28 -29.91
N PRO A 7 -10.64 -3.97 -29.99
CA PRO A 7 -9.96 -2.96 -29.19
C PRO A 7 -10.20 -3.13 -27.68
N VAL A 8 -11.43 -3.51 -27.28
CA VAL A 8 -11.78 -3.72 -25.86
C VAL A 8 -10.97 -4.87 -25.28
N ILE A 9 -10.87 -5.97 -26.01
CA ILE A 9 -10.09 -7.14 -25.61
C ILE A 9 -8.62 -6.76 -25.43
N ILE A 10 -8.06 -5.99 -26.35
CA ILE A 10 -6.66 -5.51 -26.26
C ILE A 10 -6.46 -4.65 -25.02
N THR A 11 -7.33 -3.68 -24.76
CA THR A 11 -7.21 -2.80 -23.57
C THR A 11 -7.30 -3.59 -22.27
N VAL A 12 -8.23 -4.54 -22.17
CA VAL A 12 -8.35 -5.39 -20.98
C VAL A 12 -7.10 -6.23 -20.77
N LEU A 13 -6.58 -6.85 -21.84
CA LEU A 13 -5.33 -7.61 -21.78
C LEU A 13 -4.16 -6.72 -21.34
N LEU A 14 -4.05 -5.50 -21.88
CA LEU A 14 -3.03 -4.52 -21.47
C LEU A 14 -3.16 -4.16 -19.98
N CYS A 15 -4.36 -3.90 -19.47
CA CYS A 15 -4.56 -3.59 -18.05
C CYS A 15 -4.18 -4.75 -17.13
N ILE A 16 -4.34 -6.01 -17.56
CA ILE A 16 -3.99 -7.19 -16.77
C ILE A 16 -2.48 -7.41 -16.73
N ILE A 17 -1.78 -7.21 -17.85
CA ILE A 17 -0.34 -7.49 -17.95
C ILE A 17 0.54 -6.36 -17.39
N THR A 18 -0.01 -5.17 -17.15
CA THR A 18 0.76 -4.03 -16.67
C THR A 18 0.63 -3.92 -15.14
N PRO A 19 1.66 -4.26 -14.36
CA PRO A 19 1.57 -4.18 -12.90
C PRO A 19 1.45 -2.73 -12.44
N ALA A 20 0.56 -2.49 -11.45
CA ALA A 20 0.51 -1.23 -10.75
C ALA A 20 1.69 -1.14 -9.77
N HIS A 21 2.42 -0.03 -9.80
CA HIS A 21 3.55 0.22 -8.91
C HIS A 21 3.16 1.24 -7.84
N ALA A 22 3.65 1.05 -6.62
CA ALA A 22 3.58 2.08 -5.59
C ALA A 22 4.52 3.24 -5.95
N THR A 23 4.19 4.46 -5.53
CA THR A 23 5.05 5.63 -5.75
C THR A 23 6.29 5.66 -4.86
N PHE A 24 6.34 4.81 -3.82
CA PHE A 24 7.49 4.62 -2.95
C PHE A 24 7.49 3.20 -2.37
N GLU A 25 8.66 2.76 -1.92
CA GLU A 25 8.81 1.54 -1.13
C GLU A 25 8.29 1.79 0.30
N LEU A 26 7.51 0.85 0.83
CA LEU A 26 6.96 0.97 2.18
C LEU A 26 8.06 0.74 3.22
N VAL A 27 8.75 1.83 3.60
CA VAL A 27 9.70 1.85 4.70
C VAL A 27 9.01 2.44 5.94
N PRO A 28 8.89 1.70 7.05
CA PRO A 28 8.28 2.21 8.27
C PRO A 28 8.96 3.50 8.76
N ALA A 29 8.16 4.52 9.07
CA ALA A 29 8.68 5.78 9.59
C ALA A 29 9.14 5.59 11.04
N GLY A 30 10.45 5.70 11.32
CA GLY A 30 11.00 5.71 12.68
C GLY A 30 11.64 4.39 13.14
N ALA A 31 12.54 4.49 14.13
CA ALA A 31 13.36 3.36 14.58
C ALA A 31 12.55 2.23 15.24
N ARG A 32 11.52 2.57 16.03
CA ARG A 32 10.64 1.58 16.68
C ARG A 32 9.90 0.72 15.64
N PRO A 33 9.11 1.27 14.70
CA PRO A 33 8.42 0.45 13.73
C PRO A 33 9.36 -0.33 12.79
N LEU A 34 10.53 0.23 12.45
CA LEU A 34 11.58 -0.49 11.72
C LEU A 34 12.11 -1.70 12.51
N GLY A 35 12.44 -1.51 13.80
CA GLY A 35 12.98 -2.56 14.66
C GLY A 35 11.98 -3.67 15.00
N MET A 36 10.68 -3.44 14.79
CA MET A 36 9.62 -4.41 15.05
C MET A 36 9.29 -5.32 13.86
N ALA A 37 9.99 -5.19 12.72
CA ALA A 37 9.84 -6.05 11.54
C ALA A 37 8.37 -6.32 11.13
N GLY A 38 7.53 -5.26 11.14
CA GLY A 38 6.10 -5.33 10.79
C GLY A 38 5.14 -5.53 11.97
N ALA A 39 5.62 -5.94 13.15
CA ALA A 39 4.77 -6.15 14.33
C ALA A 39 4.17 -4.85 14.90
N TYR A 40 4.75 -3.69 14.56
CA TYR A 40 4.28 -2.39 15.03
C TYR A 40 2.81 -2.10 14.71
N ILE A 41 2.27 -2.64 13.60
CA ILE A 41 0.87 -2.42 13.20
C ILE A 41 -0.10 -2.79 14.35
N ALA A 42 0.22 -3.82 15.14
CA ALA A 42 -0.61 -4.29 16.25
C ALA A 42 -0.52 -3.42 17.52
N VAL A 43 0.52 -2.60 17.64
CA VAL A 43 0.85 -1.81 18.86
C VAL A 43 1.21 -0.37 18.52
N ALA A 44 0.62 0.17 17.45
CA ALA A 44 0.82 1.55 17.05
C ALA A 44 0.16 2.46 18.09
N ASP A 45 0.95 3.05 18.98
CA ASP A 45 0.48 3.89 20.09
C ASP A 45 1.43 5.08 20.32
N ASP A 46 2.16 5.49 19.28
CA ASP A 46 3.07 6.63 19.29
C ASP A 46 2.96 7.50 18.03
N ALA A 47 3.85 8.50 17.92
CA ALA A 47 3.89 9.48 16.84
C ALA A 47 3.96 8.89 15.40
N HIS A 48 4.30 7.61 15.25
CA HIS A 48 4.39 6.94 13.94
C HIS A 48 3.08 6.24 13.53
N SER A 49 2.08 6.19 14.41
CA SER A 49 0.75 5.61 14.15
C SER A 49 0.08 6.15 12.88
N PRO A 50 0.14 7.46 12.53
CA PRO A 50 -0.42 7.97 11.27
C PRO A 50 0.06 7.26 10.01
N PHE A 51 1.29 6.74 10.01
CA PHE A 51 1.92 6.19 8.83
C PHE A 51 1.67 4.68 8.67
N LEU A 52 1.35 3.98 9.76
CA LEU A 52 1.31 2.50 9.77
C LEU A 52 -0.01 1.92 10.29
N ASN A 53 -0.64 2.54 11.27
CA ASN A 53 -1.98 2.17 11.74
C ASN A 53 -2.66 3.36 12.45
N PRO A 54 -3.44 4.18 11.72
CA PRO A 54 -4.13 5.33 12.30
C PRO A 54 -5.11 5.00 13.43
N ALA A 55 -5.63 3.76 13.53
CA ALA A 55 -6.50 3.37 14.65
C ALA A 55 -5.81 3.53 16.02
N GLY A 56 -4.49 3.39 16.03
CA GLY A 56 -3.60 3.60 17.17
C GLY A 56 -3.54 5.02 17.72
N MET A 57 -3.90 6.04 16.93
CA MET A 57 -3.86 7.45 17.37
C MET A 57 -4.72 7.71 18.60
N SER A 58 -5.83 6.98 18.73
CA SER A 58 -6.73 7.07 19.88
C SER A 58 -6.11 6.58 21.20
N GLN A 59 -4.96 5.90 21.15
CA GLN A 59 -4.27 5.29 22.28
C GLN A 59 -3.02 6.07 22.71
N LEU A 60 -2.70 7.17 22.02
CA LEU A 60 -1.60 8.07 22.37
C LEU A 60 -1.79 8.58 23.80
N ARG A 61 -0.73 8.50 24.61
CA ARG A 61 -0.68 9.03 25.97
C ARG A 61 -0.02 10.39 26.03
#